data_AF-A0A976DL01-F1
#
_entry.id   AF-A0A976DL01-F1
#
_cell.length_a   1.000
_cell.length_b   1.000
_cell.length_c   1.000
_cell.angle_alpha   90.00
_cell.angle_beta   90.00
_cell.angle_gamma   90.00
#
_symmetry.space_group_name_H-M   'P 1'
#
loop_
_entity.id
_entity.type
_entity.pdbx_description
1 polymer ?
#
loop_
_entity_poly.entity_id
_entity_poly.type
_entity_poly.pdbx_seq_one_letter_code
_entity_poly.pdbx_strand_id
1 'polypeptide(L)'
;MNSVMKSWLPALICAIAIGIVGHLTQWFGFTRPSIDAVRAEASAANAATNARVDDNEKRTAAVEATAKTQGEKIETLDTRTAAVENANQVQNKQIDALKQLTTANTQDLKEMKAHIASGGKKTAAEMQLERELAEAIARMSEVKVAFAESTSTEARLPTSNAQAGVQAPEKFAAGALKRIAIENGGIVAHFDTQNPNPNPQLRLMPTEAKPDVSQPIRWRCLTNMPVASRMFTSCELKTTL
;
A
#
# COMPACT_ATOMS: atom_id res chain seq x y z
N MET A 1 90.14 -106.79 -27.76
CA MET A 1 89.45 -105.56 -28.24
C MET A 1 89.23 -104.50 -27.13
N ASN A 2 90.10 -104.36 -26.11
CA ASN A 2 89.81 -103.48 -24.94
C ASN A 2 90.89 -102.44 -24.57
N SER A 3 91.89 -102.14 -25.41
CA SER A 3 92.94 -101.16 -25.06
C SER A 3 92.81 -99.79 -25.73
N VAL A 4 92.19 -99.71 -26.92
CA VAL A 4 92.07 -98.43 -27.66
C VAL A 4 90.91 -97.58 -27.12
N MET A 5 89.84 -98.22 -26.63
CA MET A 5 88.65 -97.55 -26.09
C MET A 5 88.89 -96.87 -24.73
N LYS A 6 89.92 -97.30 -23.97
CA LYS A 6 90.23 -96.77 -22.64
C LYS A 6 91.00 -95.44 -22.66
N SER A 7 91.71 -95.15 -23.76
CA SER A 7 92.51 -93.92 -23.93
C SER A 7 91.67 -92.71 -24.37
N TRP A 8 90.57 -92.94 -25.10
CA TRP A 8 89.73 -91.87 -25.64
C TRP A 8 88.61 -91.40 -24.70
N LEU A 9 88.28 -92.17 -23.67
CA LEU A 9 87.24 -91.84 -22.69
C LEU A 9 87.46 -90.49 -21.99
N PRO A 10 88.65 -90.16 -21.44
CA PRO A 10 88.87 -88.87 -20.78
C PRO A 10 88.80 -87.67 -21.75
N ALA A 11 89.25 -87.84 -23.00
CA ALA A 11 89.16 -86.81 -24.03
C ALA A 11 87.71 -86.53 -24.44
N LEU A 12 86.88 -87.58 -24.56
CA LEU A 12 85.47 -87.47 -24.87
C LEU A 12 84.66 -86.80 -23.74
N ILE A 13 84.98 -87.14 -22.48
CA ILE A 13 84.37 -86.49 -21.30
C ILE A 13 84.73 -85.00 -21.25
N CYS A 14 85.98 -84.63 -21.54
CA CYS A 14 86.40 -83.21 -21.60
C CYS A 14 85.69 -82.46 -22.72
N ALA A 15 85.57 -83.06 -23.92
CA ALA A 15 84.87 -82.43 -25.03
C ALA A 15 83.38 -82.22 -24.73
N ILE A 16 82.72 -83.20 -24.09
CA ILE A 16 81.33 -83.08 -23.64
C ILE A 16 81.20 -81.99 -22.57
N ALA A 17 82.11 -81.95 -21.58
CA ALA A 17 82.07 -80.94 -20.52
C ALA A 17 82.25 -79.51 -21.07
N ILE A 18 83.17 -79.32 -22.02
CA ILE A 18 83.37 -78.01 -22.67
C ILE A 18 82.15 -77.63 -23.51
N GLY A 19 81.55 -78.58 -24.24
CA GLY A 19 80.31 -78.36 -24.98
C GLY A 19 79.14 -77.96 -24.07
N ILE A 20 78.97 -78.64 -22.94
CA ILE A 20 77.94 -78.33 -21.94
C ILE A 20 78.18 -76.95 -21.33
N VAL A 21 79.42 -76.64 -20.91
CA VAL A 21 79.76 -75.33 -20.32
C VAL A 21 79.58 -74.21 -21.35
N GLY A 22 80.02 -74.39 -22.59
CA GLY A 22 79.82 -73.41 -23.67
C GLY A 22 78.34 -73.17 -24.01
N HIS A 23 77.54 -74.24 -24.02
CA HIS A 23 76.10 -74.13 -24.25
C HIS A 23 75.39 -73.46 -23.06
N LEU A 24 75.83 -73.72 -21.82
CA LEU A 24 75.34 -73.03 -20.62
C LEU A 24 75.72 -71.55 -20.66
N THR A 25 76.96 -71.18 -20.98
CA THR A 25 77.38 -69.77 -20.98
C THR A 25 76.70 -68.98 -22.10
N GLN A 26 76.45 -69.57 -23.26
CA GLN A 26 75.61 -68.96 -24.31
C GLN A 26 74.16 -68.78 -23.84
N TRP A 27 73.59 -69.79 -23.19
CA TRP A 27 72.21 -69.71 -22.70
C TRP A 27 72.08 -68.64 -21.60
N PHE A 28 72.96 -68.65 -20.58
CA PHE A 28 72.93 -67.67 -19.50
C PHE A 28 73.36 -66.25 -19.93
N GLY A 29 74.25 -66.13 -20.92
CA GLY A 29 74.72 -64.84 -21.43
C GLY A 29 73.71 -64.12 -22.33
N PHE A 30 72.89 -64.85 -23.09
CA PHE A 30 71.93 -64.26 -24.03
C PHE A 30 70.47 -64.24 -23.50
N THR A 31 70.06 -65.25 -22.71
CA THR A 31 68.66 -65.37 -22.27
C THR A 31 68.34 -64.60 -20.99
N ARG A 32 69.29 -64.45 -20.04
CA ARG A 32 69.02 -63.67 -18.82
C ARG A 32 68.80 -62.18 -19.10
N PRO A 33 69.68 -61.49 -19.87
CA PRO A 33 69.47 -60.07 -20.15
C PRO A 33 68.18 -59.79 -20.93
N SER A 34 67.77 -60.70 -21.82
CA SER A 34 66.52 -60.57 -22.58
C SER A 34 65.28 -60.84 -21.71
N ILE A 35 65.32 -61.80 -20.80
CA ILE A 35 64.25 -62.01 -19.80
C ILE A 35 64.13 -60.82 -18.84
N ASP A 36 65.25 -60.27 -18.39
CA ASP A 36 65.27 -59.10 -17.50
C ASP A 36 64.76 -57.85 -18.22
N ALA A 37 65.08 -57.68 -19.50
CA ALA A 37 64.53 -56.59 -20.34
C ALA A 37 63.00 -56.71 -20.49
N VAL A 38 62.48 -57.91 -20.79
CA VAL A 38 61.03 -58.14 -20.88
C VAL A 38 60.34 -57.92 -19.54
N ARG A 39 60.95 -58.34 -18.43
CA ARG A 39 60.42 -58.10 -17.08
C ARG A 39 60.42 -56.61 -16.74
N ALA A 40 61.47 -55.88 -17.10
CA ALA A 40 61.56 -54.44 -16.91
C ALA A 40 60.49 -53.70 -17.72
N GLU A 41 60.33 -54.05 -19.00
CA GLU A 41 59.29 -53.50 -19.87
C GLU A 41 57.88 -53.79 -19.35
N ALA A 42 57.61 -55.04 -18.94
CA ALA A 42 56.33 -55.41 -18.32
C ALA A 42 56.07 -54.65 -17.01
N SER A 43 57.10 -54.44 -16.18
CA SER A 43 56.97 -53.66 -14.95
C SER A 43 56.70 -52.17 -15.22
N ALA A 44 57.33 -51.60 -16.25
CA ALA A 44 57.10 -50.23 -16.68
C ALA A 44 55.70 -50.05 -17.29
N ALA A 45 55.23 -51.00 -18.10
CA ALA A 45 53.89 -51.02 -18.66
C ALA A 45 52.81 -51.16 -17.57
N ASN A 46 53.06 -52.00 -16.56
CA ASN A 46 52.17 -52.14 -15.39
C ASN A 46 52.14 -50.85 -14.56
N ALA A 47 53.29 -50.23 -14.32
CA ALA A 47 53.35 -48.95 -13.61
C ALA A 47 52.60 -47.84 -14.37
N ALA A 48 52.75 -47.76 -15.70
CA ALA A 48 52.03 -46.81 -16.53
C ALA A 48 50.51 -47.08 -16.54
N THR A 49 50.11 -48.35 -16.55
CA THR A 49 48.69 -48.74 -16.46
C THR A 49 48.09 -48.34 -15.11
N ASN A 50 48.78 -48.65 -14.01
CA ASN A 50 48.34 -48.26 -12.67
C ASN A 50 48.21 -46.74 -12.53
N ALA A 51 49.19 -45.98 -13.03
CA ALA A 51 49.13 -44.51 -13.00
C ALA A 51 47.92 -43.97 -13.79
N ARG A 52 47.55 -44.60 -14.91
CA ARG A 52 46.36 -44.24 -15.69
C ARG A 52 45.06 -44.61 -14.97
N VAL A 53 45.02 -45.73 -14.25
CA VAL A 53 43.88 -46.12 -13.42
C VAL A 53 43.69 -45.10 -12.31
N ASP A 54 44.75 -44.73 -11.58
CA ASP A 54 44.70 -43.73 -10.52
C ASP A 54 44.23 -42.35 -11.03
N ASP A 55 44.70 -41.92 -12.21
CA ASP A 55 44.25 -40.67 -12.85
C ASP A 55 42.77 -40.73 -13.22
N ASN A 56 42.33 -41.85 -13.81
CA ASN A 56 40.92 -42.05 -14.15
C ASN A 56 40.03 -42.07 -12.90
N GLU A 57 40.45 -42.71 -11.81
CA GLU A 57 39.71 -42.70 -10.54
C GLU A 57 39.58 -41.28 -9.99
N LYS A 58 40.66 -40.49 -10.01
CA LYS A 58 40.61 -39.06 -9.60
C LYS A 58 39.67 -38.25 -10.48
N ARG A 59 39.70 -38.46 -11.79
CA ARG A 59 38.80 -37.78 -12.74
C ARG A 59 37.35 -38.16 -12.51
N THR A 60 37.06 -39.43 -12.28
CA THR A 60 35.70 -39.91 -11.94
C THR A 60 35.20 -39.26 -10.65
N ALA A 61 36.01 -39.26 -9.59
CA ALA A 61 35.66 -38.60 -8.33
C ALA A 61 35.41 -37.09 -8.50
N ALA A 62 36.21 -36.40 -9.32
CA ALA A 62 36.02 -34.98 -9.62
C ALA A 62 34.74 -34.72 -10.42
N VAL A 63 34.40 -35.60 -11.37
CA VAL A 63 33.14 -35.53 -12.14
C VAL A 63 31.94 -35.76 -11.23
N GLU A 64 31.98 -36.77 -10.36
CA GLU A 64 30.90 -37.03 -9.38
C GLU A 64 30.69 -35.87 -8.42
N ALA A 65 31.77 -35.27 -7.90
CA ALA A 65 31.68 -34.09 -7.04
C ALA A 65 31.06 -32.88 -7.77
N THR A 66 31.43 -32.68 -9.04
CA THR A 66 30.86 -31.61 -9.88
C THR A 66 29.40 -31.87 -10.19
N ALA A 67 29.03 -33.11 -10.52
CA ALA A 67 27.64 -33.51 -10.79
C ALA A 67 26.75 -33.29 -9.56
N LYS A 68 27.23 -33.65 -8.36
CA LYS A 68 26.52 -33.38 -7.10
C LYS A 68 26.31 -31.89 -6.88
N THR A 69 27.37 -31.09 -7.04
CA THR A 69 27.30 -29.63 -6.91
C THR A 69 26.33 -29.00 -7.92
N GLN A 70 26.31 -29.51 -9.15
CA GLN A 70 25.37 -29.05 -10.17
C GLN A 70 23.93 -29.44 -9.83
N GLY A 71 23.70 -30.65 -9.30
CA GLY A 71 22.38 -31.08 -8.80
C GLY A 71 21.84 -30.15 -7.73
N GLU A 72 22.65 -29.80 -6.73
CA GLU A 72 22.28 -28.86 -5.66
C GLU A 72 21.94 -27.45 -6.19
N LYS A 73 22.70 -26.99 -7.21
CA LYS A 73 22.41 -25.71 -7.88
C LYS A 73 21.10 -25.75 -8.67
N ILE A 74 20.79 -26.86 -9.34
CA ILE A 74 19.55 -27.02 -10.10
C ILE A 74 18.35 -27.00 -9.15
N GLU A 75 18.42 -27.70 -8.03
CA GLU A 75 17.36 -27.68 -7.00
C GLU A 75 17.17 -26.26 -6.41
N THR A 76 18.27 -25.54 -6.18
CA THR A 76 18.22 -24.14 -5.74
C THR A 76 17.59 -23.22 -6.80
N LEU A 77 17.85 -23.46 -8.09
CA LEU A 77 17.24 -22.69 -9.17
C LEU A 77 15.76 -22.99 -9.31
N ASP A 78 15.34 -24.24 -9.15
CA ASP A 78 13.94 -24.66 -9.22
C ASP A 78 13.11 -24.00 -8.11
N THR A 79 13.60 -24.03 -6.87
CA THR A 79 12.97 -23.36 -5.73
C THR A 79 12.88 -21.85 -5.92
N ARG A 80 13.93 -21.20 -6.43
CA ARG A 80 13.89 -19.76 -6.76
C ARG A 80 12.90 -19.43 -7.88
N THR A 81 12.81 -20.28 -8.89
CA THR A 81 11.87 -20.09 -10.01
C THR A 81 10.43 -20.18 -9.54
N ALA A 82 10.11 -21.18 -8.71
CA ALA A 82 8.79 -21.30 -8.08
C ALA A 82 8.44 -20.09 -7.20
N ALA A 83 9.42 -19.56 -6.45
CA ALA A 83 9.23 -18.37 -5.64
C ALA A 83 8.94 -17.10 -6.48
N VAL A 84 9.65 -16.92 -7.59
CA VAL A 84 9.42 -15.81 -8.53
C VAL A 84 8.05 -15.92 -9.20
N GLU A 85 7.64 -17.12 -9.60
CA GLU A 85 6.31 -17.34 -10.21
C GLU A 85 5.19 -16.96 -9.23
N ASN A 86 5.30 -17.39 -7.97
CA ASN A 86 4.36 -17.02 -6.91
C ASN A 86 4.34 -15.51 -6.66
N ALA A 87 5.50 -14.85 -6.63
CA ALA A 87 5.60 -13.41 -6.47
C ALA A 87 4.94 -12.65 -7.63
N ASN A 88 5.15 -13.11 -8.87
CA ASN A 88 4.51 -12.55 -10.07
C ASN A 88 2.98 -12.68 -10.00
N GLN A 89 2.46 -13.84 -9.56
CA GLN A 89 1.02 -14.02 -9.39
C GLN A 89 0.43 -13.08 -8.34
N VAL A 90 1.11 -12.89 -7.21
CA VAL A 90 0.70 -11.95 -6.16
C VAL A 90 0.69 -10.51 -6.69
N GLN A 91 1.75 -10.11 -7.40
CA GLN A 91 1.88 -8.77 -7.96
C GLN A 91 0.79 -8.48 -9.00
N ASN A 92 0.47 -9.45 -9.87
CA ASN A 92 -0.62 -9.31 -10.84
C ASN A 92 -1.98 -9.11 -10.16
N LYS A 93 -2.27 -9.86 -9.09
CA LYS A 93 -3.50 -9.65 -8.29
C LYS A 93 -3.56 -8.25 -7.66
N GLN A 94 -2.44 -7.72 -7.18
CA GLN A 94 -2.36 -6.36 -6.64
C GLN A 94 -2.59 -5.29 -7.72
N ILE A 95 -2.03 -5.48 -8.92
CA ILE A 95 -2.25 -4.58 -10.06
C ILE A 95 -3.74 -4.53 -10.42
N ASP A 96 -4.42 -5.68 -10.45
CA ASP A 96 -5.84 -5.72 -10.78
C ASP A 96 -6.71 -5.06 -9.69
N ALA A 97 -6.37 -5.26 -8.41
CA ALA A 97 -7.02 -4.55 -7.31
C ALA A 97 -6.83 -3.02 -7.41
N LEU A 98 -5.63 -2.55 -7.77
CA LEU A 98 -5.35 -1.13 -7.98
C LEU A 98 -6.12 -0.54 -9.17
N LYS A 99 -6.28 -1.30 -10.26
CA LYS A 99 -7.11 -0.89 -11.41
C LYS A 99 -8.58 -0.74 -11.00
N GLN A 100 -9.10 -1.66 -10.19
CA GLN A 100 -10.46 -1.57 -9.66
C GLN A 100 -10.62 -0.34 -8.78
N LEU A 101 -9.69 -0.10 -7.84
CA LEU A 101 -9.71 1.08 -6.98
C LEU A 101 -9.64 2.38 -7.78
N THR A 102 -8.78 2.44 -8.80
CA THR A 102 -8.67 3.61 -9.69
C THR A 102 -9.97 3.87 -10.45
N THR A 103 -10.64 2.82 -10.90
CA THR A 103 -11.93 2.92 -11.60
C THR A 103 -13.02 3.42 -10.66
N ALA A 104 -13.10 2.88 -9.43
CA ALA A 104 -14.01 3.33 -8.39
C ALA A 104 -13.77 4.81 -8.03
N ASN A 105 -12.52 5.19 -7.74
CA ASN A 105 -12.16 6.58 -7.45
C ASN A 105 -12.48 7.53 -8.60
N THR A 106 -12.32 7.09 -9.85
CA THR A 106 -12.69 7.89 -11.03
C THR A 106 -14.20 8.08 -11.13
N GLN A 107 -14.99 7.07 -10.77
CA GLN A 107 -16.44 7.16 -10.70
C GLN A 107 -16.88 8.08 -9.56
N ASP A 108 -16.32 7.91 -8.36
CA ASP A 108 -16.59 8.77 -7.20
C ASP A 108 -16.25 10.23 -7.50
N LEU A 109 -15.15 10.50 -8.21
CA LEU A 109 -14.81 11.85 -8.66
C LEU A 109 -15.82 12.42 -9.65
N LYS A 110 -16.37 11.59 -10.56
CA LYS A 110 -17.44 12.03 -11.47
C LYS A 110 -18.73 12.31 -10.71
N GLU A 111 -19.09 11.46 -9.76
CA GLU A 111 -20.28 11.63 -8.92
C GLU A 111 -20.15 12.84 -8.01
N MET A 112 -19.00 13.03 -7.35
CA MET A 112 -18.70 14.21 -6.56
C MET A 112 -18.68 15.48 -7.41
N LYS A 113 -18.12 15.43 -8.64
CA LYS A 113 -18.18 16.55 -9.59
C LYS A 113 -19.61 16.83 -10.03
N ALA A 114 -20.44 15.81 -10.22
CA ALA A 114 -21.86 15.97 -10.52
C ALA A 114 -22.61 16.56 -9.33
N HIS A 115 -22.32 16.14 -8.10
CA HIS A 115 -22.88 16.71 -6.87
C HIS A 115 -22.46 18.16 -6.63
N ILE A 116 -21.21 18.54 -6.96
CA ILE A 116 -20.73 19.93 -6.93
C ILE A 116 -21.35 20.75 -8.07
N ALA A 117 -21.61 20.14 -9.23
CA ALA A 117 -22.29 20.80 -10.33
C ALA A 117 -23.80 20.97 -10.07
N SER A 118 -24.44 20.00 -9.39
CA SER A 118 -25.86 20.03 -9.04
C SER A 118 -26.15 20.78 -7.74
N GLY A 119 -25.21 20.80 -6.81
CA GLY A 119 -25.15 21.66 -5.63
C GLY A 119 -24.19 22.80 -5.93
N GLY A 120 -24.67 23.76 -6.73
CA GLY A 120 -23.86 24.80 -7.34
C GLY A 120 -22.78 25.39 -6.43
N LYS A 121 -21.60 25.67 -7.00
CA LYS A 121 -20.51 26.40 -6.35
C LYS A 121 -21.11 27.51 -5.48
N LYS A 122 -20.97 27.42 -4.15
CA LYS A 122 -21.34 28.51 -3.24
C LYS A 122 -20.65 29.77 -3.76
N THR A 123 -21.43 30.70 -4.28
CA THR A 123 -20.85 31.93 -4.83
C THR A 123 -20.26 32.75 -3.69
N ALA A 124 -19.31 33.64 -3.98
CA ALA A 124 -18.79 34.56 -2.96
C ALA A 124 -19.92 35.36 -2.28
N ALA A 125 -20.99 35.66 -3.02
CA ALA A 125 -22.20 36.30 -2.50
C ALA A 125 -22.97 35.43 -1.50
N GLU A 126 -23.10 34.12 -1.74
CA GLU A 126 -23.76 33.21 -0.80
C GLU A 126 -22.95 33.01 0.49
N MET A 127 -21.62 32.88 0.39
CA MET A 127 -20.77 32.81 1.58
C MET A 127 -20.81 34.10 2.41
N GLN A 128 -20.86 35.26 1.75
CA GLN A 128 -21.02 36.55 2.42
C GLN A 128 -22.39 36.64 3.11
N LEU A 129 -23.48 36.22 2.45
CA LEU A 129 -24.81 36.19 3.03
C LEU A 129 -24.92 35.26 4.24
N GLU A 130 -24.29 34.08 4.21
CA GLU A 130 -24.24 33.16 5.36
C GLU A 130 -23.56 33.82 6.57
N ARG A 131 -22.45 34.53 6.36
CA ARG A 131 -21.76 35.27 7.44
C ARG A 131 -22.63 36.37 8.03
N GLU A 132 -23.27 37.17 7.18
CA GLU A 132 -24.16 38.26 7.61
C GLU A 132 -25.40 37.73 8.34
N LEU A 133 -25.90 36.56 7.94
CA LEU A 133 -27.01 35.91 8.62
C LEU A 133 -26.64 35.39 10.01
N ALA A 134 -25.44 34.82 10.18
CA ALA A 134 -24.94 34.44 11.50
C ALA A 134 -24.76 35.66 12.42
N GLU A 135 -24.24 36.77 11.89
CA GLU A 135 -24.11 38.02 12.63
C GLU A 135 -25.47 38.60 13.03
N ALA A 136 -26.45 38.56 12.13
CA ALA A 136 -27.81 38.99 12.44
C ALA A 136 -28.44 38.19 13.58
N ILE A 137 -28.26 36.87 13.62
CA ILE A 137 -28.76 36.03 14.72
C ILE A 137 -28.06 36.34 16.05
N ALA A 138 -26.76 36.63 16.01
CA ALA A 138 -26.04 37.07 17.20
C ALA A 138 -26.64 38.37 17.76
N ARG A 139 -26.87 39.38 16.89
CA ARG A 139 -27.52 40.65 17.28
C ARG A 139 -28.96 40.45 17.74
N MET A 140 -29.73 39.57 17.09
CA MET A 140 -31.09 39.22 17.55
C MET A 140 -31.06 38.58 18.93
N SER A 141 -30.00 37.87 19.29
CA SER A 141 -29.87 37.25 20.62
C SER A 141 -29.74 38.29 21.73
N GLU A 142 -29.15 39.45 21.47
CA GLU A 142 -29.15 40.60 22.39
C GLU A 142 -30.59 41.13 22.59
N VAL A 143 -31.35 41.26 21.50
CA VAL A 143 -32.75 41.71 21.54
C VAL A 143 -33.64 40.69 22.26
N LYS A 144 -33.37 39.38 22.15
CA LYS A 144 -34.12 38.33 22.88
C LYS A 144 -34.07 38.52 24.39
N VAL A 145 -32.95 38.96 24.93
CA VAL A 145 -32.79 39.16 26.38
C VAL A 145 -33.69 40.30 26.83
N ALA A 146 -33.58 41.46 26.20
CA ALA A 146 -34.39 42.63 26.53
C ALA A 146 -35.90 42.40 26.27
N PHE A 147 -36.24 41.67 25.21
CA PHE A 147 -37.61 41.22 24.95
C PHE A 147 -38.14 40.36 26.10
N ALA A 148 -37.36 39.39 26.57
CA ALA A 148 -37.75 38.51 27.66
C ALA A 148 -37.88 39.26 28.99
N GLU A 149 -36.98 40.19 29.27
CA GLU A 149 -37.01 41.04 30.47
C GLU A 149 -38.26 41.92 30.49
N SER A 150 -38.54 42.63 29.38
CA SER A 150 -39.76 43.42 29.22
C SER A 150 -41.02 42.57 29.38
N THR A 151 -41.03 41.38 28.76
CA THR A 151 -42.14 40.43 28.88
C THR A 151 -42.36 39.97 30.32
N SER A 152 -41.28 39.71 31.07
CA SER A 152 -41.36 39.28 32.47
C SER A 152 -41.83 40.39 33.41
N THR A 153 -41.54 41.66 33.06
CA THR A 153 -41.90 42.83 33.86
C THR A 153 -43.35 43.26 33.62
N GLU A 154 -43.78 43.30 32.35
CA GLU A 154 -45.10 43.80 31.95
C GLU A 154 -46.16 42.70 31.80
N ALA A 155 -45.76 41.43 31.88
CA ALA A 155 -46.59 40.26 31.58
C ALA A 155 -47.28 40.34 30.19
N ARG A 156 -46.66 41.05 29.24
CA ARG A 156 -47.15 41.28 27.88
C ARG A 156 -45.99 41.26 26.90
N LEU A 157 -46.23 40.76 25.69
CA LEU A 157 -45.22 40.77 24.65
C LEU A 157 -45.01 42.22 24.16
N PRO A 158 -43.77 42.72 24.10
CA PRO A 158 -43.51 44.04 23.57
C PRO A 158 -43.86 44.09 22.08
N THR A 159 -44.40 45.22 21.66
CA THR A 159 -44.81 45.46 20.26
C THR A 159 -43.86 46.39 19.52
N SER A 160 -42.83 46.92 20.22
CA SER A 160 -41.82 47.80 19.64
C SER A 160 -40.49 47.73 20.39
N ASN A 161 -39.42 48.15 19.72
CA ASN A 161 -38.07 48.24 20.29
C ASN A 161 -38.02 49.12 21.53
N ALA A 162 -38.68 50.29 21.49
CA ALA A 162 -38.68 51.23 22.59
C ALA A 162 -39.35 50.65 23.85
N GLN A 163 -40.44 49.90 23.68
CA GLN A 163 -41.12 49.22 24.80
C GLN A 163 -40.22 48.16 25.45
N ALA A 164 -39.43 47.43 24.66
CA ALA A 164 -38.47 46.46 25.18
C ALA A 164 -37.16 47.09 25.68
N GLY A 165 -37.02 48.42 25.66
CA GLY A 165 -35.79 49.10 26.08
C GLY A 165 -34.59 48.85 25.15
N VAL A 166 -34.81 48.41 23.90
CA VAL A 166 -33.74 48.19 22.93
C VAL A 166 -33.57 49.38 21.99
N GLN A 167 -32.39 49.47 21.39
CA GLN A 167 -32.06 50.52 20.43
C GLN A 167 -33.05 50.58 19.26
N ALA A 168 -33.13 51.74 18.61
CA ALA A 168 -33.95 51.92 17.40
C ALA A 168 -33.59 50.86 16.33
N PRO A 169 -34.58 50.33 15.58
CA PRO A 169 -34.37 49.19 14.69
C PRO A 169 -33.20 49.35 13.69
N GLU A 170 -33.00 50.57 13.20
CA GLU A 170 -32.00 50.93 12.19
C GLU A 170 -30.57 50.92 12.75
N LYS A 171 -30.40 51.01 14.09
CA LYS A 171 -29.08 50.96 14.73
C LYS A 171 -28.42 49.59 14.62
N PHE A 172 -29.22 48.55 14.36
CA PHE A 172 -28.73 47.20 14.13
C PHE A 172 -28.29 46.94 12.68
N ALA A 173 -28.38 47.92 11.77
CA ALA A 173 -28.00 47.74 10.38
C ALA A 173 -26.51 47.38 10.22
N ALA A 174 -26.20 46.40 9.36
CA ALA A 174 -24.83 46.05 8.95
C ALA A 174 -24.84 45.11 7.74
N GLY A 175 -24.04 45.40 6.71
CA GLY A 175 -24.02 44.59 5.48
C GLY A 175 -25.42 44.55 4.84
N ALA A 176 -25.94 43.36 4.52
CA ALA A 176 -27.31 43.18 4.06
C ALA A 176 -28.37 43.32 5.17
N LEU A 177 -28.01 43.32 6.46
CA LEU A 177 -28.99 43.52 7.53
C LEU A 177 -29.43 44.99 7.54
N LYS A 178 -30.71 45.25 7.28
CA LYS A 178 -31.28 46.61 7.21
C LYS A 178 -31.74 47.11 8.58
N ARG A 179 -32.42 46.27 9.35
CA ARG A 179 -32.93 46.59 10.69
C ARG A 179 -33.33 45.35 11.48
N ILE A 180 -33.33 45.46 12.80
CA ILE A 180 -33.93 44.47 13.71
C ILE A 180 -35.04 45.16 14.49
N ALA A 181 -36.28 44.76 14.24
CA ALA A 181 -37.46 45.36 14.85
C ALA A 181 -38.23 44.33 15.68
N ILE A 182 -38.87 44.76 16.75
CA ILE A 182 -39.89 44.00 17.45
C ILE A 182 -41.21 44.35 16.79
N GLU A 183 -41.83 43.36 16.15
CA GLU A 183 -43.07 43.52 15.39
C GLU A 183 -43.98 42.32 15.66
N ASN A 184 -45.28 42.59 15.87
CA ASN A 184 -46.29 41.56 16.05
C ASN A 184 -45.90 40.51 17.13
N GLY A 185 -45.34 40.98 18.24
CA GLY A 185 -44.94 40.14 19.38
C GLY A 185 -43.73 39.23 19.11
N GLY A 186 -42.91 39.50 18.10
CA GLY A 186 -41.67 38.79 17.83
C GLY A 186 -40.56 39.70 17.32
N ILE A 187 -39.35 39.16 17.23
CA ILE A 187 -38.17 39.88 16.77
C ILE A 187 -37.98 39.57 15.29
N VAL A 188 -37.93 40.59 14.43
CA VAL A 188 -37.83 40.47 12.98
C VAL A 188 -36.54 41.17 12.51
N ALA A 189 -35.66 40.41 11.88
CA ALA A 189 -34.52 40.94 11.15
C ALA A 189 -34.89 41.04 9.66
N HIS A 190 -34.77 42.25 9.11
CA HIS A 190 -35.00 42.54 7.70
C HIS A 190 -33.68 42.65 6.97
N PHE A 191 -33.57 41.95 5.85
CA PHE A 191 -32.38 42.00 5.00
C PHE A 191 -32.69 42.77 3.70
N ASP A 192 -31.64 43.32 3.10
CA ASP A 192 -31.63 43.84 1.74
C ASP A 192 -30.74 42.92 0.92
N THR A 193 -31.36 41.93 0.28
CA THR A 193 -30.64 40.96 -0.54
C THR A 193 -31.15 41.04 -1.96
N GLN A 194 -30.27 40.93 -2.95
CA GLN A 194 -30.62 40.78 -4.37
C GLN A 194 -31.22 39.39 -4.71
N ASN A 195 -31.91 38.77 -3.75
CA ASN A 195 -32.52 37.44 -3.84
C ASN A 195 -33.95 37.59 -4.38
N PRO A 196 -34.57 36.57 -5.01
CA PRO A 196 -35.85 36.73 -5.70
C PRO A 196 -37.06 36.88 -4.75
N ASN A 197 -36.85 36.94 -3.44
CA ASN A 197 -37.93 37.09 -2.47
C ASN A 197 -38.06 38.57 -2.08
N PRO A 198 -39.21 39.24 -2.34
CA PRO A 198 -39.32 40.70 -2.30
C PRO A 198 -39.17 41.36 -0.92
N ASN A 199 -38.90 40.63 0.17
CA ASN A 199 -38.55 41.18 1.49
C ASN A 199 -37.94 40.04 2.35
N PRO A 200 -36.63 39.77 2.26
CA PRO A 200 -35.99 38.68 2.98
C PRO A 200 -35.99 38.97 4.49
N GLN A 201 -36.53 38.05 5.28
CA GLN A 201 -36.77 38.23 6.71
C GLN A 201 -36.46 36.97 7.50
N LEU A 202 -35.90 37.18 8.69
CA LEU A 202 -35.72 36.17 9.73
C LEU A 202 -36.49 36.62 10.98
N ARG A 203 -37.39 35.79 11.46
CA ARG A 203 -38.30 36.13 12.55
C ARG A 203 -38.20 35.14 13.70
N LEU A 204 -38.00 35.64 14.91
CA LEU A 204 -38.04 34.87 16.15
C LEU A 204 -39.35 35.18 16.87
N MET A 205 -40.19 34.17 17.04
CA MET A 205 -41.47 34.26 17.72
C MET A 205 -41.44 33.48 19.03
N PRO A 206 -42.01 33.99 20.13
CA PRO A 206 -42.33 33.15 21.26
C PRO A 206 -43.32 32.06 20.83
N THR A 207 -43.15 30.85 21.35
CA THR A 207 -44.01 29.70 21.04
C THR A 207 -45.40 29.87 21.65
N GLU A 208 -45.47 30.60 22.77
CA GLU A 208 -46.68 30.83 23.54
C GLU A 208 -47.16 32.26 23.32
N ALA A 209 -48.43 32.41 22.94
CA ALA A 209 -49.05 33.72 22.71
C ALA A 209 -49.32 34.50 24.01
N LYS A 210 -49.35 33.80 25.15
CA LYS A 210 -49.47 34.37 26.49
C LYS A 210 -48.27 33.90 27.31
N PRO A 211 -47.29 34.78 27.57
CA PRO A 211 -46.10 34.40 28.31
C PRO A 211 -46.47 34.11 29.76
N ASP A 212 -46.22 32.87 30.21
CA ASP A 212 -46.23 32.53 31.63
C ASP A 212 -44.91 33.01 32.24
N VAL A 213 -44.97 33.94 33.19
CA VAL A 213 -43.81 34.50 33.89
C VAL A 213 -43.00 33.45 34.65
N SER A 214 -43.59 32.28 34.91
CA SER A 214 -42.92 31.16 35.60
C SER A 214 -42.12 30.24 34.66
N GLN A 215 -42.24 30.39 33.33
CA GLN A 215 -41.58 29.52 32.36
C GLN A 215 -40.62 30.28 31.44
N PRO A 216 -39.51 29.64 31.02
CA PRO A 216 -38.60 30.26 30.06
C PRO A 216 -39.27 30.40 28.69
N ILE A 217 -39.16 31.59 28.09
CA ILE A 217 -39.69 31.86 26.75
C ILE A 217 -39.02 30.93 25.73
N ARG A 218 -39.81 30.06 25.11
CA ARG A 218 -39.35 29.20 24.00
C ARG A 218 -39.51 29.92 22.68
N TRP A 219 -38.44 29.93 21.88
CA TRP A 219 -38.40 30.66 20.62
C TRP A 219 -38.57 29.72 19.43
N ARG A 220 -39.45 30.10 18.50
CA ARG A 220 -39.54 29.54 17.16
C ARG A 220 -38.86 30.47 16.18
N CYS A 221 -38.05 29.90 15.30
CA CYS A 221 -37.45 30.65 14.21
C CYS A 221 -38.23 30.40 12.91
N LEU A 222 -38.61 31.47 12.22
CA LEU A 222 -39.30 31.47 10.94
C LEU A 222 -38.46 32.28 9.95
N THR A 223 -38.33 31.83 8.71
CA THR A 223 -37.59 32.55 7.68
C THR A 223 -38.24 32.38 6.32
N ASN A 224 -38.16 33.39 5.45
CA ASN A 224 -38.52 33.24 4.04
C ASN A 224 -37.29 33.12 3.13
N MET A 225 -36.10 32.99 3.73
CA MET A 225 -34.84 32.83 3.01
C MET A 225 -34.44 31.34 2.96
N PRO A 226 -34.37 30.71 1.78
CA PRO A 226 -33.95 29.31 1.66
C PRO A 226 -32.53 29.04 2.14
N VAL A 227 -31.65 30.05 2.10
CA VAL A 227 -30.29 29.95 2.65
C VAL A 227 -30.35 29.85 4.17
N ALA A 228 -31.23 30.63 4.82
CA ALA A 228 -31.37 30.64 6.26
C ALA A 228 -31.94 29.33 6.82
N SER A 229 -32.95 28.75 6.17
CA SER A 229 -33.52 27.47 6.62
C SER A 229 -32.54 26.29 6.47
N ARG A 230 -31.63 26.37 5.50
CA ARG A 230 -30.55 25.38 5.33
C ARG A 230 -29.43 25.55 6.35
N MET A 231 -29.11 26.80 6.69
CA MET A 231 -28.05 27.13 7.65
C MET A 231 -28.49 26.87 9.11
N PHE A 232 -29.74 27.20 9.43
CA PHE A 232 -30.31 27.05 10.76
C PHE A 232 -31.43 26.03 10.72
N THR A 233 -31.12 24.78 11.07
CA THR A 233 -32.07 23.66 11.02
C THR A 233 -33.29 23.84 11.94
N SER A 234 -33.19 24.74 12.94
CA SER A 234 -34.31 25.14 13.80
C SER A 234 -35.23 26.20 13.19
N CYS A 235 -34.89 26.76 12.03
CA CYS A 235 -35.66 27.79 11.34
C CYS A 235 -36.56 27.18 10.27
N GLU A 236 -37.88 27.38 10.42
CA GLU A 236 -38.89 26.89 9.49
C GLU A 236 -39.00 27.83 8.26
N LEU A 237 -38.90 27.28 7.06
CA LEU A 237 -39.05 28.04 5.82
C LEU A 237 -40.54 28.33 5.55
N LYS A 238 -40.92 29.60 5.50
CA LYS A 238 -42.25 30.08 5.11
C LYS A 238 -42.16 31.02 3.91
N THR A 239 -42.99 30.80 2.91
CA THR A 239 -43.04 31.63 1.69
C THR A 239 -43.57 33.05 1.96
N THR A 240 -44.29 33.26 3.07
CA THR A 240 -44.83 34.56 3.48
C THR A 240 -44.71 34.70 4.99
N LEU A 241 -44.23 35.85 5.47
CA LEU A 241 -43.98 36.17 6.88
C LEU A 241 -44.68 37.45 7.33
#